data_AF-A0A9E1SXH5-F1
#
_entry.id   AF-A0A9E1SXH5-F1
#
_cell.length_a   1.000
_cell.length_b   1.000
_cell.length_c   1.000
_cell.angle_alpha   90.00
_cell.angle_beta   90.00
_cell.angle_gamma   90.00
#
_symmetry.space_group_name_H-M   'P 1'
#
loop_
_entity.id
_entity.type
_entity.pdbx_description
1 polymer ?
#
loop_
_entity_poly.entity_id
_entity_poly.type
_entity_poly.pdbx_seq_one_letter_code
_entity_poly.pdbx_strand_id
1 'polypeptide(L)' 'KLPEVLECSVITGSHDYLLKIIANDLLGYESFVKKSLGSLTCIASIESTVVLKQTFARGELPIEIIN' A
#
# COMPACT_ATOMS: atom_id res chain seq x y z
N LYS A 1 11.36 8.85 -1.47
CA LYS A 1 10.43 8.49 -0.38
C LYS A 1 9.02 8.57 -0.94
N LEU A 2 8.16 7.59 -0.66
CA LEU A 2 6.80 7.49 -1.19
C LEU A 2 5.81 7.84 -0.07
N PRO A 3 5.42 9.12 0.12
CA PRO A 3 4.64 9.56 1.27
C PRO A 3 3.22 8.97 1.32
N GLU A 4 2.70 8.54 0.19
CA GLU A 4 1.40 7.87 0.06
C GLU A 4 1.41 6.46 0.67
N VAL A 5 2.58 5.85 0.88
CA VAL A 5 2.72 4.49 1.39
C VAL A 5 2.60 4.48 2.92
N LEU A 6 1.53 3.88 3.41
CA LEU A 6 1.27 3.67 4.84
C LEU A 6 2.01 2.43 5.36
N GLU A 7 2.00 1.35 4.57
CA GLU A 7 2.63 0.08 4.92
C GLU A 7 3.24 -0.56 3.66
N CYS A 8 4.37 -1.24 3.84
CA CYS A 8 5.03 -2.02 2.78
C CYS A 8 5.53 -3.32 3.40
N SER A 9 5.04 -4.45 2.88
CA SER A 9 5.38 -5.79 3.39
C SER A 9 5.95 -6.64 2.27
N VAL A 10 6.99 -7.42 2.57
CA VAL A 10 7.35 -8.58 1.76
C VAL A 10 6.39 -9.69 2.13
N ILE A 11 5.79 -10.33 1.13
CA ILE A 11 4.78 -11.38 1.35
C ILE A 11 5.15 -12.66 0.61
N THR A 12 4.61 -13.78 1.06
CA THR A 12 4.61 -15.03 0.29
C THR A 12 3.38 -15.07 -0.60
N GLY A 13 3.48 -15.63 -1.81
CA GLY A 13 2.35 -15.80 -2.72
C GLY A 13 2.71 -15.40 -4.15
N SER A 14 1.74 -14.86 -4.88
CA SER A 14 1.89 -14.47 -6.29
C SER A 14 2.64 -13.15 -6.51
N HIS A 15 2.84 -12.37 -5.46
CA HIS A 15 3.48 -11.05 -5.49
C HIS A 15 4.57 -10.97 -4.44
N ASP A 16 5.66 -10.23 -4.70
CA ASP A 16 6.78 -10.10 -3.76
C ASP A 16 6.50 -9.07 -2.65
N TYR A 17 5.75 -8.01 -2.97
CA TYR A 17 5.44 -6.91 -2.08
C TYR A 17 3.95 -6.57 -2.06
N LEU A 18 3.43 -6.24 -0.87
CA LEU A 18 2.12 -5.64 -0.68
C LEU A 18 2.26 -4.24 -0.08
N LEU A 19 1.72 -3.25 -0.79
CA LEU A 19 1.70 -1.87 -0.35
C LEU A 19 0.27 -1.48 0.04
N LYS A 20 0.13 -0.88 1.23
CA LYS A 20 -1.08 -0.14 1.61
C LYS A 20 -0.81 1.33 1.42
N ILE A 21 -1.58 1.99 0.56
CA ILE A 21 -1.38 3.41 0.25
C ILE A 21 -2.65 4.22 0.55
N ILE A 22 -2.47 5.52 0.72
CA ILE A 22 -3.55 6.51 0.79
C ILE A 22 -3.33 7.58 -0.28
N ALA A 23 -4.41 8.00 -0.92
CA ALA A 23 -4.43 9.11 -1.87
C ALA A 23 -5.66 9.98 -1.61
N ASN A 24 -5.59 11.25 -1.98
CA ASN A 24 -6.72 12.18 -1.82
C ASN A 24 -7.92 11.80 -2.68
N ASP A 25 -7.67 11.25 -3.87
CA ASP A 25 -8.67 10.83 -4.84
C ASP A 25 -8.06 9.83 -5.87
N LEU A 26 -8.86 9.44 -6.86
CA LEU A 26 -8.44 8.49 -7.90
C LEU A 26 -7.37 9.05 -8.84
N LEU A 27 -7.35 10.37 -9.08
CA LEU A 27 -6.34 11.01 -9.92
C LEU A 27 -4.98 11.05 -9.20
N GLY A 28 -4.99 11.32 -7.90
CA GLY A 28 -3.83 11.23 -7.03
C GLY A 28 -3.27 9.80 -6.99
N TYR A 29 -4.15 8.81 -6.85
CA TYR A 29 -3.80 7.39 -6.95
C TYR A 29 -3.14 7.06 -8.30
N GLU A 30 -3.77 7.42 -9.41
CA GLU A 30 -3.26 7.14 -10.75
C GLU A 30 -1.89 7.79 -10.99
N SER A 31 -1.74 9.06 -10.59
CA SER A 31 -0.47 9.78 -10.70
C SER A 31 0.62 9.12 -9.87
N PHE A 32 0.31 8.68 -8.64
CA PHE A 32 1.25 7.97 -7.78
C PHE A 32 1.69 6.64 -8.42
N VAL A 33 0.75 5.82 -8.87
CA VAL A 33 1.07 4.52 -9.48
C VAL A 33 1.91 4.72 -10.75
N LYS A 34 1.54 5.64 -11.64
CA LYS A 34 2.26 5.83 -12.90
C LYS A 34 3.63 6.49 -12.73
N LYS A 35 3.70 7.59 -11.96
CA LYS A 35 4.92 8.42 -11.89
C LYS A 35 5.88 7.95 -10.81
N SER A 36 5.37 7.42 -9.70
CA SER A 36 6.21 6.98 -8.59
C SER A 36 6.54 5.50 -8.70
N LEU A 37 5.55 4.61 -8.78
CA LEU A 37 5.82 3.17 -8.87
C LEU A 37 6.22 2.74 -10.29
N GLY A 38 5.53 3.24 -11.30
CA GLY A 38 5.78 2.90 -12.71
C GLY A 38 7.10 3.44 -13.27
N SER A 39 7.78 4.34 -12.56
CA SER A 39 9.14 4.78 -12.92
C SER A 39 10.23 3.87 -12.34
N LEU A 40 9.88 2.92 -11.47
CA LEU A 40 10.82 1.96 -10.89
C LEU A 40 11.01 0.78 -11.84
N THR A 41 12.20 0.69 -12.43
CA THR A 41 12.55 -0.37 -13.39
C THR A 41 12.58 -1.78 -12.78
N CYS A 42 12.62 -1.89 -11.45
CA CYS A 42 12.59 -3.16 -10.74
C CYS A 42 11.18 -3.72 -10.52
N ILE A 43 10.12 -2.98 -10.84
CA ILE A 43 8.74 -3.44 -10.70
C ILE A 43 8.28 -4.05 -12.02
N ALA A 44 8.04 -5.37 -12.02
CA ALA A 44 7.58 -6.08 -13.21
C ALA A 44 6.09 -5.84 -13.51
N SER A 45 5.25 -5.79 -12.47
CA SER A 45 3.81 -5.57 -12.61
C SER A 45 3.21 -4.99 -11.33
N ILE A 46 2.06 -4.33 -11.46
CA ILE A 46 1.28 -3.81 -10.34
C ILE A 46 -0.16 -4.30 -10.49
N GLU A 47 -0.69 -4.90 -9.44
CA GLU A 47 -2.11 -5.21 -9.28
C GLU A 47 -2.65 -4.41 -8.10
N SER A 48 -3.83 -3.79 -8.25
CA SER A 48 -4.37 -2.84 -7.29
C SER A 48 -5.83 -3.09 -6.97
N THR A 49 -6.20 -2.94 -5.70
CA THR A 49 -7.60 -2.93 -5.24
C THR A 49 -7.89 -1.61 -4.54
N VAL A 50 -9.07 -1.03 -4.80
CA VAL A 50 -9.53 0.20 -4.14
C VAL A 50 -10.55 -0.14 -3.05
N VAL A 51 -10.31 0.36 -1.83
CA VAL A 51 -11.25 0.20 -0.71
C VAL A 51 -12.44 1.16 -0.90
N LEU A 52 -13.63 0.61 -1.12
CA LEU A 52 -14.86 1.41 -1.26
C LEU A 52 -15.41 1.88 0.09
N LYS A 53 -15.27 1.07 1.14
CA LYS A 53 -15.68 1.39 2.51
C LYS A 53 -14.79 0.67 3.50
N GLN A 54 -14.09 1.41 4.35
CA GLN A 54 -13.38 0.85 5.49
C GLN A 54 -14.37 0.65 6.66
N THR A 55 -14.66 -0.60 7.02
CA THR A 55 -15.58 -0.91 8.13
C THR A 55 -14.94 -0.72 9.50
N PHE A 56 -13.62 -0.93 9.60
CA PHE A 56 -12.83 -0.72 10.81
C PHE A 56 -11.34 -0.56 10.44
N ALA A 57 -10.59 0.15 11.27
CA ALA A 57 -9.12 0.13 11.30
C ALA A 57 -8.65 0.22 12.76
N ARG A 58 -7.54 -0.45 13.09
CA ARG A 58 -6.91 -0.39 14.42
C ARG A 58 -5.51 0.19 14.29
N GLY A 59 -5.17 1.19 15.10
CA GLY A 59 -3.81 1.72 15.18
C GLY A 59 -2.94 0.97 16.20
N GLU A 60 -3.55 0.44 17.26
CA GLU A 60 -2.84 -0.28 18.33
C GLU A 60 -2.88 -1.79 18.11
N LEU A 61 -1.78 -2.48 18.45
CA LEU A 61 -1.72 -3.93 18.34
C LEU A 61 -2.67 -4.58 19.36
N PRO A 62 -3.45 -5.59 18.96
CA PRO A 62 -4.44 -6.24 19.82
C PRO A 62 -3.80 -7.28 20.75
N ILE A 63 -2.64 -6.98 21.33
CA ILE A 63 -1.88 -7.86 22.21
C ILE A 63 -1.36 -7.09 23.41
N GLU A 64 -1.27 -7.76 24.56
CA GLU A 64 -0.55 -7.23 25.71
C GLU A 64 0.95 -7.26 25.41
N ILE A 65 1.62 -6.12 25.60
CA ILE A 65 3.08 -6.05 25.51
C ILE A 65 3.62 -6.66 26.80
N ILE A 66 4.11 -7.90 26.73
CA ILE A 66 4.81 -8.54 27.85
C ILE A 66 6.22 -7.96 27.89
N ASN A 67 6.56 -7.28 29.00
CA ASN A 67 7.91 -6.80 29.30
C ASN A 67 8.82 -7.92 29.80
#